data_AF-A0A1X0RKU8-F1
#
_entry.id   AF-A0A1X0RKU8-F1
#
_cell.length_a   1.000
_cell.length_b   1.000
_cell.length_c   1.000
_cell.angle_alpha   90.00
_cell.angle_beta   90.00
_cell.angle_gamma   90.00
#
_symmetry.space_group_name_H-M   'P 1'
#
loop_
_entity.id
_entity.type
_entity.pdbx_description
1 polymer ?
#
loop_
_entity_poly.entity_id
_entity_poly.type
_entity_poly.pdbx_seq_one_letter_code
_entity_poly.pdbx_strand_id
1 'polypeptide(L)'
;MQTYTEDPAALRKCLLPSTTANHVSRTSRLPEFYDELENDNSSSCTARLILNQLRWLDYIAQPEALTEKLIEPIVVYLKELMNENSELTVPILDALSNLTLHSESLDDVKETVLDRLESAELDDIAVILKFMLQTVTPNTVDMVILGIRQKLDFRALGKIQQDNSQRRTKQSLSQRSNVKDTPEALILESIKLGLQFHKFVCEAWFRTIMALETARAHKIIDVLILFILYSMPSMKKKAESAIKKKIIQGLITAPLLEETIMCHASGLASYWNVILSLSEGLLRSCQQNGTISPCASTLYISSFKVCDSYYRQEIIGSLVTHIGSGVEAEMSIALNVLLHLAKSDVSSVTVYSVFIKGILDYLDNLSLYQIRILFDIFSLIALTVSCMMMIITSVIIVILEQQYC
;
A
#
# COMPACT_ATOMS: atom_id res chain seq x y z
N MET A 1 26.36 -8.79 -52.07
CA MET A 1 25.36 -8.19 -51.15
C MET A 1 25.80 -6.87 -50.53
N GLN A 2 27.08 -6.66 -50.16
CA GLN A 2 27.56 -5.40 -49.57
C GLN A 2 27.24 -4.16 -50.44
N THR A 3 27.61 -4.20 -51.72
CA THR A 3 27.42 -3.11 -52.70
C THR A 3 25.95 -2.83 -53.04
N TYR A 4 25.06 -3.83 -52.96
CA TYR A 4 23.64 -3.69 -53.34
C TYR A 4 22.80 -2.93 -52.30
N THR A 5 23.29 -2.86 -51.08
CA THR A 5 22.57 -2.31 -49.93
C THR A 5 23.07 -0.93 -49.52
N GLU A 6 24.06 -0.36 -50.22
CA GLU A 6 24.53 1.01 -49.98
C GLU A 6 23.38 2.02 -50.14
N ASP A 7 22.47 1.77 -51.08
CA ASP A 7 21.21 2.50 -51.23
C ASP A 7 20.27 2.24 -50.03
N PRO A 8 19.88 3.27 -49.25
CA PRO A 8 18.95 3.16 -48.13
C PRO A 8 17.59 2.55 -48.51
N ALA A 9 17.09 2.84 -49.72
CA ALA A 9 15.82 2.29 -50.20
C ALA A 9 15.92 0.79 -50.49
N ALA A 10 17.03 0.35 -51.09
CA ALA A 10 17.33 -1.07 -51.31
C ALA A 10 17.52 -1.82 -49.98
N LEU A 11 18.22 -1.22 -49.01
CA LEU A 11 18.37 -1.78 -47.67
C LEU A 11 17.00 -1.98 -46.99
N ARG A 12 16.15 -0.95 -46.98
CA ARG A 12 14.82 -1.01 -46.38
C ARG A 12 13.94 -2.10 -47.01
N LYS A 13 14.03 -2.27 -48.33
CA LYS A 13 13.33 -3.34 -49.05
C LYS A 13 13.79 -4.74 -48.63
N CYS A 14 15.08 -4.92 -48.31
CA CYS A 14 15.61 -6.18 -47.80
C CYS A 14 15.22 -6.48 -46.35
N LEU A 15 14.87 -5.46 -45.55
CA LEU A 15 14.48 -5.60 -44.15
C LEU A 15 12.97 -5.83 -43.97
N LEU A 16 12.16 -5.48 -44.97
CA LEU A 16 10.72 -5.71 -44.97
C LEU A 16 10.40 -7.17 -45.32
N PRO A 17 9.30 -7.74 -44.77
CA PRO A 17 8.90 -9.11 -45.04
C PRO A 17 8.73 -9.32 -46.55
N SER A 18 9.67 -10.04 -47.15
CA SER A 18 9.69 -10.39 -48.56
C SER A 18 9.54 -11.90 -48.69
N THR A 19 8.90 -12.38 -49.76
CA THR A 19 8.68 -13.81 -50.06
C THR A 19 9.97 -14.65 -50.24
N THR A 20 11.15 -14.06 -50.03
CA THR A 20 12.46 -14.73 -50.02
C THR A 20 13.24 -14.27 -48.79
N ALA A 21 13.17 -15.05 -47.72
CA ALA A 21 13.83 -14.76 -46.45
C ALA A 21 15.35 -14.93 -46.58
N ASN A 22 16.06 -13.84 -46.85
CA ASN A 22 17.51 -13.75 -46.59
C ASN A 22 17.69 -12.81 -45.40
N HIS A 23 17.98 -13.37 -44.22
CA HIS A 23 18.29 -12.58 -43.03
C HIS A 23 19.56 -11.74 -43.28
N VAL A 24 19.41 -10.41 -43.33
CA VAL A 24 20.53 -9.47 -43.42
C VAL A 24 20.79 -8.92 -42.02
N SER A 25 21.68 -9.55 -41.26
CA SER A 25 22.14 -9.02 -39.98
C SER A 25 23.24 -7.98 -40.23
N ARG A 26 22.89 -6.69 -40.21
CA ARG A 26 23.85 -5.57 -40.36
C ARG A 26 23.69 -4.54 -39.26
N THR A 27 24.15 -4.90 -38.07
CA THR A 27 24.23 -3.98 -36.92
C THR A 27 25.24 -2.84 -37.15
N SER A 28 26.22 -3.00 -38.02
CA SER A 28 27.29 -2.01 -38.28
C SER A 28 26.81 -0.71 -38.93
N ARG A 29 25.62 -0.69 -39.54
CA ARG A 29 25.05 0.50 -40.20
C ARG A 29 23.97 1.19 -39.37
N LEU A 30 23.63 0.65 -38.21
CA LEU A 30 22.68 1.26 -37.29
C LEU A 30 23.04 2.72 -36.94
N PRO A 31 24.34 3.10 -36.82
CA PRO A 31 24.72 4.49 -36.56
C PRO A 31 24.33 5.50 -37.64
N GLU A 32 24.14 5.06 -38.89
CA GLU A 32 23.76 5.94 -40.02
C GLU A 32 22.30 6.39 -39.94
N PHE A 33 21.48 5.77 -39.08
CA PHE A 33 20.04 5.98 -38.99
C PHE A 33 19.59 6.50 -37.61
N TYR A 34 20.49 7.07 -36.80
CA TYR A 34 20.14 7.64 -35.49
C TYR A 34 19.22 8.86 -35.62
N ASP A 35 19.49 9.77 -36.58
CA ASP A 35 18.64 10.95 -36.80
C ASP A 35 17.22 10.59 -37.26
N GLU A 36 17.05 9.44 -37.94
CA GLU A 36 15.73 8.89 -38.28
C GLU A 36 14.98 8.35 -37.04
N LEU A 37 15.68 7.82 -36.04
CA LEU A 37 15.06 7.32 -34.81
C LEU A 37 14.46 8.43 -33.96
N GLU A 38 15.08 9.61 -33.94
CA GLU A 38 14.59 10.76 -33.18
C GLU A 38 13.36 11.41 -33.83
N ASN A 39 13.21 11.29 -35.16
CA ASN A 39 12.19 11.98 -35.95
C ASN A 39 11.03 11.07 -36.43
N ASP A 40 11.23 9.75 -36.55
CA ASP A 40 10.21 8.80 -37.03
C ASP A 40 9.89 7.71 -35.99
N ASN A 41 8.76 7.91 -35.30
CA ASN A 41 8.20 6.94 -34.36
C ASN A 41 7.41 5.79 -35.02
N SER A 42 7.44 5.64 -36.34
CA SER A 42 6.78 4.53 -37.03
C SER A 42 7.51 3.19 -36.83
N SER A 43 6.78 2.08 -36.98
CA SER A 43 7.36 0.73 -37.03
C SER A 43 8.20 0.48 -38.28
N SER A 44 8.19 1.42 -39.23
CA SER A 44 8.84 1.33 -40.52
C SER A 44 10.20 2.03 -40.58
N CYS A 45 10.64 2.61 -39.45
CA CYS A 45 11.96 3.20 -39.26
C CYS A 45 13.06 2.17 -39.53
N THR A 46 14.06 2.55 -40.32
CA THR A 46 15.13 1.67 -40.80
C THR A 46 15.91 1.05 -39.63
N ALA A 47 16.25 1.83 -38.60
CA ALA A 47 16.94 1.33 -37.42
C ALA A 47 16.12 0.29 -36.63
N ARG A 48 14.80 0.52 -36.47
CA ARG A 48 13.90 -0.46 -35.83
C ARG A 48 13.78 -1.73 -36.67
N LEU A 49 13.74 -1.62 -38.00
CA LEU A 49 13.72 -2.77 -38.90
C LEU A 49 15.02 -3.59 -38.82
N ILE A 50 16.18 -2.95 -38.67
CA ILE A 50 17.46 -3.62 -38.44
C ILE A 50 17.43 -4.38 -37.10
N LEU A 51 16.98 -3.74 -36.01
CA LEU A 51 16.86 -4.39 -34.70
C LEU A 51 15.86 -5.56 -34.72
N ASN A 52 14.76 -5.42 -35.45
CA ASN A 52 13.77 -6.49 -35.59
C ASN A 52 14.33 -7.75 -36.26
N GLN A 53 15.35 -7.65 -37.12
CA GLN A 53 15.99 -8.84 -37.71
C GLN A 53 16.72 -9.70 -36.68
N LEU A 54 17.04 -9.15 -35.51
CA LEU A 54 17.71 -9.87 -34.42
C LEU A 54 16.72 -10.56 -33.49
N ARG A 55 15.41 -10.29 -33.63
CA ARG A 55 14.38 -10.83 -32.74
C ARG A 55 14.03 -12.26 -33.15
N TRP A 56 14.05 -13.18 -32.19
CA TRP A 56 13.68 -14.61 -32.37
C TRP A 56 14.47 -15.33 -33.47
N LEU A 57 15.79 -15.12 -33.52
CA LEU A 57 16.67 -15.93 -34.37
C LEU A 57 16.58 -17.41 -33.98
N ASP A 58 16.30 -18.28 -34.95
CA ASP A 58 16.17 -19.73 -34.75
C ASP A 58 17.48 -20.38 -34.26
N TYR A 59 18.62 -19.77 -34.59
CA TYR A 59 19.94 -20.28 -34.22
C TYR A 59 20.92 -19.13 -33.92
N ILE A 60 21.51 -19.18 -32.73
CA ILE A 60 22.62 -18.31 -32.32
C ILE A 60 23.88 -19.17 -32.30
N ALA A 61 24.87 -18.83 -33.13
CA ALA A 61 26.08 -19.64 -33.30
C ALA A 61 26.94 -19.76 -32.03
N GLN A 62 26.93 -18.73 -31.18
CA GLN A 62 27.72 -18.68 -29.94
C GLN A 62 26.88 -18.02 -28.82
N PRO A 63 25.88 -18.72 -28.25
CA PRO A 63 24.95 -18.13 -27.29
C PRO A 63 25.64 -17.73 -25.99
N GLU A 64 26.55 -18.55 -25.47
CA GLU A 64 27.28 -18.30 -24.23
C GLU A 64 28.22 -17.09 -24.36
N ALA A 65 29.03 -17.05 -25.42
CA ALA A 65 29.93 -15.92 -25.67
C ALA A 65 29.19 -14.61 -25.98
N LEU A 66 28.01 -14.69 -26.61
CA LEU A 66 27.14 -13.53 -26.84
C LEU A 66 26.57 -13.01 -25.51
N THR A 67 26.09 -13.92 -24.66
CA THR A 67 25.51 -13.62 -23.35
C THR A 67 26.55 -12.98 -22.43
N GLU A 68 27.74 -13.58 -22.31
CA GLU A 68 28.83 -13.08 -21.48
C GLU A 68 29.33 -11.71 -21.96
N LYS A 69 29.49 -11.52 -23.28
CA LYS A 69 29.98 -10.25 -23.85
C LYS A 69 28.95 -9.12 -23.87
N LEU A 70 27.66 -9.43 -23.80
CA LEU A 70 26.61 -8.41 -23.90
C LEU A 70 25.99 -8.07 -22.55
N ILE A 71 25.74 -9.05 -21.67
CA ILE A 71 24.96 -8.78 -20.45
C ILE A 71 25.67 -7.78 -19.56
N GLU A 72 26.93 -8.01 -19.21
CA GLU A 72 27.65 -7.13 -18.27
C GLU A 72 27.79 -5.69 -18.80
N PRO A 73 28.25 -5.44 -20.05
CA PRO A 73 28.30 -4.08 -20.59
C PRO A 73 26.92 -3.42 -20.73
N ILE A 74 25.87 -4.18 -21.09
CA ILE A 74 24.51 -3.64 -21.18
C ILE A 74 24.00 -3.24 -19.80
N VAL A 75 24.23 -4.05 -18.76
CA VAL A 75 23.81 -3.72 -17.40
C VAL A 75 24.51 -2.45 -16.90
N VAL A 76 25.82 -2.32 -17.14
CA VAL A 76 26.58 -1.11 -16.80
C VAL A 76 26.05 0.10 -17.56
N TYR A 77 25.84 -0.01 -18.87
CA TYR A 77 25.32 1.07 -19.70
C TYR A 77 23.91 1.50 -19.28
N LEU A 78 23.02 0.54 -19.01
CA LEU A 78 21.66 0.83 -18.52
C LEU A 78 21.67 1.51 -17.16
N LYS A 79 22.60 1.11 -16.26
CA LYS A 79 22.80 1.76 -14.97
C LYS A 79 23.27 3.22 -15.12
N GLU A 80 24.22 3.49 -16.00
CA GLU A 80 24.69 4.85 -16.31
C GLU A 80 23.57 5.69 -16.94
N LEU A 81 22.86 5.14 -17.92
CA LEU A 81 21.75 5.81 -18.59
C LEU A 81 20.61 6.15 -17.63
N MET A 82 20.33 5.28 -16.66
CA MET A 82 19.35 5.53 -15.60
C MET A 82 19.79 6.68 -14.68
N ASN A 83 21.10 6.91 -14.49
CA ASN A 83 21.63 8.03 -13.72
C ASN A 83 21.54 9.37 -14.48
N GLU A 84 21.60 9.34 -15.80
CA GLU A 84 21.49 10.52 -16.64
C GLU A 84 20.03 10.92 -16.91
N ASN A 85 19.13 9.94 -17.09
CA ASN A 85 17.77 10.18 -17.56
C ASN A 85 16.72 9.51 -16.65
N SER A 86 16.09 10.30 -15.77
CA SER A 86 15.05 9.81 -14.85
C SER A 86 13.82 9.28 -15.57
N GLU A 87 13.46 9.84 -16.73
CA GLU A 87 12.32 9.43 -17.56
C GLU A 87 12.45 7.99 -18.08
N LEU A 88 13.69 7.46 -18.16
CA LEU A 88 13.96 6.11 -18.63
C LEU A 88 14.00 5.08 -17.50
N THR A 89 13.74 5.46 -16.25
CA THR A 89 13.84 4.54 -15.09
C THR A 89 12.95 3.31 -15.29
N VAL A 90 11.66 3.48 -15.54
CA VAL A 90 10.70 2.38 -15.73
C VAL A 90 11.10 1.42 -16.87
N PRO A 91 11.35 1.88 -18.12
CA PRO A 91 11.73 0.97 -19.20
C PRO A 91 13.09 0.30 -18.97
N ILE A 92 14.03 0.97 -18.30
CA ILE A 92 15.32 0.38 -17.91
C ILE A 92 15.10 -0.76 -16.90
N LEU A 93 14.27 -0.56 -15.89
CA LEU A 93 13.95 -1.61 -14.91
C LEU A 93 13.25 -2.82 -15.55
N ASP A 94 12.37 -2.60 -16.53
CA ASP A 94 11.73 -3.69 -17.28
C ASP A 94 12.76 -4.45 -18.12
N ALA A 95 13.67 -3.75 -18.82
CA ALA A 95 14.75 -4.38 -19.56
C ALA A 95 15.66 -5.20 -18.63
N LEU A 96 16.10 -4.62 -17.51
CA LEU A 96 16.93 -5.29 -16.51
C LEU A 96 16.24 -6.54 -15.94
N SER A 97 14.94 -6.49 -15.65
CA SER A 97 14.18 -7.65 -15.15
C SER A 97 14.16 -8.82 -16.13
N ASN A 98 14.21 -8.53 -17.44
CA ASN A 98 14.13 -9.54 -18.50
C ASN A 98 15.50 -10.06 -18.94
N LEU A 99 16.58 -9.30 -18.71
CA LEU A 99 17.94 -9.69 -19.07
C LEU A 99 18.54 -10.75 -18.12
N THR A 100 17.89 -11.04 -17.00
CA THR A 100 18.59 -11.64 -15.85
C THR A 100 18.55 -13.15 -15.80
N LEU A 101 19.67 -13.75 -16.21
CA LEU A 101 20.10 -15.10 -15.88
C LEU A 101 21.22 -15.14 -14.81
N HIS A 102 21.88 -14.01 -14.49
CA HIS A 102 23.01 -13.94 -13.53
C HIS A 102 22.77 -12.88 -12.44
N SER A 103 22.73 -13.32 -11.19
CA SER A 103 22.28 -12.54 -10.03
C SER A 103 23.30 -11.52 -9.49
N GLU A 104 24.59 -11.68 -9.80
CA GLU A 104 25.65 -10.87 -9.21
C GLU A 104 25.69 -9.45 -9.78
N SER A 105 25.53 -9.29 -11.09
CA SER A 105 25.56 -7.97 -11.76
C SER A 105 24.36 -7.07 -11.39
N LEU A 106 23.24 -7.65 -10.92
CA LEU A 106 22.09 -6.88 -10.45
C LEU A 106 22.29 -6.30 -9.05
N ASP A 107 23.12 -6.93 -8.23
CA ASP A 107 23.31 -6.47 -6.85
C ASP A 107 23.94 -5.06 -6.85
N ASP A 108 24.84 -4.79 -7.80
CA ASP A 108 25.43 -3.46 -8.03
C ASP A 108 24.44 -2.42 -8.59
N VAL A 109 23.35 -2.86 -9.23
CA VAL A 109 22.32 -1.96 -9.77
C VAL A 109 21.32 -1.58 -8.66
N LYS A 110 21.06 -2.47 -7.70
CA LYS A 110 20.09 -2.24 -6.62
C LYS A 110 20.39 -1.01 -5.78
N GLU A 111 21.66 -0.74 -5.48
CA GLU A 111 22.03 0.49 -4.74
C GLU A 111 21.63 1.75 -5.51
N THR A 112 21.93 1.79 -6.82
CA THR A 112 21.56 2.91 -7.70
C THR A 112 20.05 3.06 -7.84
N VAL A 113 19.32 1.96 -7.99
CA VAL A 113 17.85 1.97 -8.03
C VAL A 113 17.27 2.46 -6.70
N LEU A 114 17.88 2.11 -5.56
CA LEU A 114 17.49 2.65 -4.26
C LEU A 114 17.73 4.16 -4.18
N ASP A 115 18.86 4.68 -4.69
CA ASP A 115 19.10 6.13 -4.74
C ASP A 115 18.04 6.87 -5.55
N ARG A 116 17.52 6.25 -6.62
CA ARG A 116 16.42 6.82 -7.41
C ARG A 116 15.09 6.84 -6.68
N LEU A 117 14.88 5.99 -5.67
CA LEU A 117 13.62 5.90 -4.94
C LEU A 117 13.25 7.23 -4.23
N GLU A 118 14.23 8.00 -3.79
CA GLU A 118 14.00 9.28 -3.08
C GLU A 118 13.52 10.39 -4.01
N SER A 119 13.96 10.38 -5.27
CA SER A 119 13.63 11.39 -6.29
C SER A 119 12.54 10.96 -7.27
N ALA A 120 12.00 9.74 -7.14
CA ALA A 120 11.04 9.18 -8.08
C ALA A 120 9.65 9.83 -7.96
N GLU A 121 8.95 9.92 -9.08
CA GLU A 121 7.55 10.31 -9.10
C GLU A 121 6.66 9.23 -8.48
N LEU A 122 5.49 9.62 -7.96
CA LEU A 122 4.60 8.71 -7.24
C LEU A 122 4.19 7.47 -8.06
N ASP A 123 3.99 7.65 -9.36
CA ASP A 123 3.59 6.60 -10.28
C ASP A 123 4.74 5.58 -10.53
N ASP A 124 5.99 6.04 -10.46
CA ASP A 124 7.18 5.22 -10.71
C ASP A 124 7.63 4.44 -9.46
N ILE A 125 7.36 4.94 -8.24
CA ILE A 125 7.73 4.28 -6.98
C ILE A 125 7.20 2.84 -6.93
N ALA A 126 5.95 2.61 -7.37
CA ALA A 126 5.37 1.27 -7.40
C ALA A 126 6.18 0.30 -8.28
N VAL A 127 6.59 0.77 -9.46
CA VAL A 127 7.40 -0.02 -10.42
C VAL A 127 8.79 -0.29 -9.86
N ILE A 128 9.43 0.73 -9.28
CA ILE A 128 10.74 0.59 -8.62
C ILE A 128 10.67 -0.45 -7.50
N LEU A 129 9.69 -0.36 -6.61
CA LEU A 129 9.53 -1.32 -5.51
C LEU A 129 9.25 -2.72 -6.01
N LYS A 130 8.44 -2.86 -7.07
CA LYS A 130 8.16 -4.17 -7.69
C LYS A 130 9.46 -4.79 -8.22
N PHE A 131 10.26 -4.05 -8.98
CA PHE A 131 11.56 -4.49 -9.45
C PHE A 131 12.46 -4.93 -8.29
N MET A 132 12.61 -4.05 -7.29
CA MET A 132 13.51 -4.25 -6.17
C MET A 132 13.14 -5.49 -5.36
N LEU A 133 11.85 -5.72 -5.10
CA LEU A 133 11.38 -6.85 -4.29
C LEU A 133 11.24 -8.17 -5.08
N GLN A 134 11.14 -8.13 -6.41
CA GLN A 134 11.09 -9.35 -7.23
C GLN A 134 12.47 -9.87 -7.61
N THR A 135 13.45 -8.98 -7.79
CA THR A 135 14.83 -9.31 -8.19
C THR A 135 15.80 -9.43 -7.00
N VAL A 136 15.30 -9.25 -5.78
CA VAL A 136 16.10 -9.36 -4.55
C VAL A 136 16.66 -10.78 -4.37
N THR A 137 17.89 -10.85 -3.85
CA THR A 137 18.59 -12.10 -3.52
C THR A 137 18.73 -12.21 -1.99
N PRO A 138 18.97 -13.42 -1.43
CA PRO A 138 19.22 -13.57 0.00
C PRO A 138 20.38 -12.71 0.54
N ASN A 139 21.37 -12.39 -0.31
CA ASN A 139 22.51 -11.55 0.06
C ASN A 139 22.16 -10.06 0.11
N THR A 140 21.20 -9.61 -0.71
CA THR A 140 20.83 -8.19 -0.81
C THR A 140 19.58 -7.81 -0.03
N VAL A 141 18.84 -8.78 0.52
CA VAL A 141 17.52 -8.55 1.13
C VAL A 141 17.53 -7.53 2.26
N ASP A 142 18.52 -7.59 3.15
CA ASP A 142 18.60 -6.67 4.30
C ASP A 142 18.93 -5.25 3.82
N MET A 143 19.82 -5.09 2.83
CA MET A 143 20.14 -3.81 2.20
C MET A 143 18.90 -3.20 1.53
N VAL A 144 18.15 -3.99 0.76
CA VAL A 144 16.94 -3.52 0.05
C VAL A 144 15.87 -3.08 1.04
N ILE A 145 15.59 -3.87 2.07
CA ILE A 145 14.56 -3.53 3.09
C ILE A 145 14.95 -2.27 3.85
N LEU A 146 16.21 -2.18 4.31
CA LEU A 146 16.70 -0.99 5.02
C LEU A 146 16.71 0.24 4.11
N GLY A 147 17.13 0.08 2.86
CA GLY A 147 17.14 1.13 1.84
C GLY A 147 15.74 1.69 1.58
N ILE A 148 14.76 0.83 1.34
CA ILE A 148 13.35 1.24 1.17
C ILE A 148 12.88 1.98 2.42
N ARG A 149 13.14 1.44 3.62
CA ARG A 149 12.70 2.03 4.89
C ARG A 149 13.36 3.37 5.21
N GLN A 150 14.55 3.63 4.69
CA GLN A 150 15.30 4.87 4.88
C GLN A 150 14.91 5.93 3.86
N LYS A 151 14.83 5.55 2.58
CA LYS A 151 14.65 6.48 1.45
C LYS A 151 13.18 6.77 1.11
N LEU A 152 12.26 5.88 1.46
CA LEU A 152 10.83 6.09 1.21
C LEU A 152 10.15 6.72 2.43
N ASP A 153 9.90 8.04 2.37
CA ASP A 153 9.20 8.76 3.43
C ASP A 153 7.67 8.75 3.22
N PHE A 154 7.00 7.76 3.80
CA PHE A 154 5.54 7.69 3.79
C PHE A 154 4.87 8.93 4.40
N ARG A 155 5.47 9.66 5.34
CA ARG A 155 4.87 10.91 5.83
C ARG A 155 4.78 11.97 4.74
N ALA A 156 5.84 12.12 3.95
CA ALA A 156 5.85 13.05 2.83
C ALA A 156 4.83 12.63 1.76
N LEU A 157 4.78 11.33 1.42
CA LEU A 157 3.81 10.78 0.45
C LEU A 157 2.36 11.07 0.86
N GLY A 158 2.01 10.79 2.12
CA GLY A 158 0.65 11.02 2.62
C GLY A 158 0.22 12.49 2.54
N LYS A 159 1.12 13.43 2.87
CA LYS A 159 0.83 14.88 2.80
C LYS A 159 0.60 15.36 1.36
N ILE A 160 1.47 14.98 0.42
CA ILE A 160 1.34 15.34 -1.00
C ILE A 160 -0.02 14.90 -1.55
N GLN A 161 -0.46 13.72 -1.14
CA GLN A 161 -1.70 13.13 -1.64
C GLN A 161 -2.95 13.74 -1.00
N GLN A 162 -2.90 14.07 0.29
CA GLN A 162 -3.95 14.84 0.95
C GLN A 162 -4.13 16.22 0.30
N ASP A 163 -3.02 16.93 0.01
CA ASP A 163 -3.04 18.23 -0.66
C ASP A 163 -3.64 18.13 -2.08
N ASN A 164 -3.26 17.10 -2.83
CA ASN A 164 -3.81 16.84 -4.17
C ASN A 164 -5.31 16.49 -4.12
N SER A 165 -5.75 15.76 -3.09
CA SER A 165 -7.15 15.40 -2.89
C SER A 165 -8.02 16.61 -2.56
N GLN A 166 -7.52 17.52 -1.70
CA GLN A 166 -8.21 18.77 -1.35
C GLN A 166 -8.30 19.75 -2.54
N ARG A 167 -7.28 19.79 -3.41
CA ARG A 167 -7.30 20.59 -4.64
C ARG A 167 -8.33 20.05 -5.65
N ARG A 168 -8.45 18.73 -5.78
CA ARG A 168 -9.45 18.08 -6.66
C ARG A 168 -10.90 18.29 -6.19
N THR A 169 -11.16 18.49 -4.89
CA THR A 169 -12.53 18.77 -4.41
C THR A 169 -13.08 20.12 -4.90
N LYS A 170 -12.24 21.04 -5.40
CA LYS A 170 -12.66 22.34 -5.96
C LYS A 170 -12.84 22.32 -7.49
N GLN A 171 -12.40 21.28 -8.19
CA GLN A 171 -12.50 21.17 -9.64
C GLN A 171 -12.87 19.73 -10.04
N SER A 172 -14.10 19.57 -10.55
CA SER A 172 -14.66 18.40 -11.26
C SER A 172 -15.50 17.40 -10.44
N LEU A 173 -16.77 17.32 -10.82
CA LEU A 173 -17.79 16.33 -10.46
C LEU A 173 -17.84 15.17 -11.47
N SER A 174 -16.81 14.97 -12.31
CA SER A 174 -16.94 14.17 -13.54
C SER A 174 -15.91 13.05 -13.76
N GLN A 175 -14.99 12.78 -12.83
CA GLN A 175 -14.12 11.59 -12.94
C GLN A 175 -14.14 10.79 -11.64
N ARG A 176 -14.96 9.73 -11.61
CA ARG A 176 -14.80 8.62 -10.67
C ARG A 176 -13.53 7.84 -11.07
N SER A 177 -12.36 8.34 -10.71
CA SER A 177 -11.20 7.44 -10.59
C SER A 177 -11.52 6.46 -9.45
N ASN A 178 -11.43 5.15 -9.69
CA ASN A 178 -11.59 4.18 -8.61
C ASN A 178 -10.58 4.51 -7.51
N VAL A 179 -11.00 4.48 -6.25
CA VAL A 179 -10.11 4.70 -5.08
C VAL A 179 -8.92 3.72 -5.08
N LYS A 180 -9.05 2.59 -5.79
CA LYS A 180 -8.02 1.57 -6.00
C LYS A 180 -6.87 1.99 -6.93
N ASP A 181 -7.03 3.06 -7.70
CA ASP A 181 -6.03 3.51 -8.68
C ASP A 181 -5.18 4.68 -8.14
N THR A 182 -5.14 4.86 -6.82
CA THR A 182 -4.23 5.85 -6.23
C THR A 182 -2.79 5.34 -6.29
N PRO A 183 -1.80 6.20 -6.60
CA PRO A 183 -0.39 5.79 -6.68
C PRO A 183 0.07 5.06 -5.41
N GLU A 184 -0.39 5.52 -4.26
CA GLU A 184 -0.14 4.89 -2.96
C GLU A 184 -0.74 3.49 -2.81
N ALA A 185 -1.96 3.26 -3.30
CA ALA A 185 -2.53 1.90 -3.31
C ALA A 185 -1.67 0.96 -4.17
N LEU A 186 -1.14 1.45 -5.30
CA LEU A 186 -0.23 0.69 -6.15
C LEU A 186 1.14 0.44 -5.48
N ILE A 187 1.64 1.41 -4.70
CA ILE A 187 2.85 1.25 -3.88
C ILE A 187 2.65 0.12 -2.85
N LEU A 188 1.56 0.17 -2.08
CA LEU A 188 1.26 -0.86 -1.09
C LEU A 188 1.01 -2.24 -1.72
N GLU A 189 0.35 -2.28 -2.87
CA GLU A 189 0.14 -3.54 -3.61
C GLU A 189 1.46 -4.09 -4.17
N SER A 190 2.34 -3.24 -4.68
CA SER A 190 3.67 -3.66 -5.18
C SER A 190 4.52 -4.26 -4.07
N ILE A 191 4.48 -3.65 -2.87
CA ILE A 191 5.11 -4.21 -1.67
C ILE A 191 4.51 -5.56 -1.32
N LYS A 192 3.17 -5.65 -1.25
CA LYS A 192 2.47 -6.90 -0.92
C LYS A 192 2.81 -8.02 -1.90
N LEU A 193 2.83 -7.74 -3.20
CA LEU A 193 3.23 -8.70 -4.22
C LEU A 193 4.68 -9.13 -4.04
N GLY A 194 5.60 -8.21 -3.73
CA GLY A 194 6.99 -8.53 -3.39
C GLY A 194 7.12 -9.48 -2.19
N LEU A 195 6.36 -9.22 -1.12
CA LEU A 195 6.31 -10.09 0.06
C LEU A 195 5.69 -11.48 -0.23
N GLN A 196 4.77 -11.57 -1.19
CA GLN A 196 4.18 -12.85 -1.63
C GLN A 196 5.10 -13.64 -2.56
N PHE A 197 5.88 -12.93 -3.37
CA PHE A 197 6.72 -13.51 -4.40
C PHE A 197 7.84 -14.35 -3.78
N HIS A 198 8.55 -13.78 -2.80
CA HIS A 198 9.64 -14.45 -2.10
C HIS A 198 9.37 -14.56 -0.61
N LYS A 199 9.19 -15.79 -0.11
CA LYS A 199 8.98 -16.04 1.33
C LYS A 199 10.11 -15.49 2.21
N PHE A 200 11.36 -15.57 1.75
CA PHE A 200 12.51 -15.06 2.52
C PHE A 200 12.47 -13.54 2.69
N VAL A 201 11.92 -12.79 1.73
CA VAL A 201 11.75 -11.33 1.83
C VAL A 201 10.73 -11.00 2.91
N CYS A 202 9.61 -11.71 2.93
CA CYS A 202 8.58 -11.58 3.97
C CYS A 202 9.15 -11.84 5.37
N GLU A 203 9.93 -12.91 5.53
CA GLU A 203 10.57 -13.26 6.80
C GLU A 203 11.64 -12.23 7.22
N ALA A 204 12.47 -11.75 6.28
CA ALA A 204 13.49 -10.74 6.54
C ALA A 204 12.87 -9.40 6.96
N TRP A 205 11.79 -8.96 6.30
CA TRP A 205 11.13 -7.69 6.64
C TRP A 205 10.42 -7.78 7.99
N PHE A 206 9.73 -8.90 8.25
CA PHE A 206 9.14 -9.15 9.57
C PHE A 206 10.21 -9.14 10.67
N ARG A 207 11.36 -9.81 10.46
CA ARG A 207 12.49 -9.80 11.40
C ARG A 207 13.02 -8.39 11.63
N THR A 208 13.15 -7.59 10.57
CA THR A 208 13.61 -6.20 10.66
C THR A 208 12.71 -5.36 11.56
N ILE A 209 11.39 -5.46 11.42
CA ILE A 209 10.42 -4.74 12.27
C ILE A 209 10.49 -5.24 13.72
N MET A 210 10.65 -6.56 13.91
CA MET A 210 10.73 -7.15 15.24
C MET A 210 12.01 -6.76 15.99
N ALA A 211 13.11 -6.50 15.28
CA ALA A 211 14.38 -6.05 15.85
C ALA A 211 14.38 -4.58 16.31
N LEU A 212 13.34 -3.79 16.01
CA LEU A 212 13.26 -2.40 16.44
C LEU A 212 12.92 -2.30 17.94
N GLU A 213 13.78 -1.66 18.74
CA GLU A 213 13.65 -1.63 20.21
C GLU A 213 13.23 -0.27 20.78
N THR A 214 13.11 0.77 19.95
CA THR A 214 12.74 2.12 20.40
C THR A 214 11.52 2.66 19.67
N ALA A 215 10.66 3.39 20.38
CA ALA A 215 9.43 3.95 19.79
C ALA A 215 9.73 4.90 18.62
N ARG A 216 10.78 5.72 18.74
CA ARG A 216 11.25 6.62 17.67
C ARG A 216 11.77 5.89 16.44
N ALA A 217 12.21 4.63 16.59
CA ALA A 217 12.66 3.86 15.46
C ALA A 217 11.47 3.46 14.59
N HIS A 218 10.31 3.14 15.16
CA HIS A 218 9.12 2.78 14.38
C HIS A 218 8.60 3.96 13.54
N LYS A 219 8.42 3.72 12.25
CA LYS A 219 7.92 4.65 11.24
C LYS A 219 6.56 4.17 10.71
N ILE A 220 5.87 5.04 9.97
CA ILE A 220 4.59 4.72 9.31
C ILE A 220 4.70 3.46 8.42
N ILE A 221 5.79 3.33 7.65
CA ILE A 221 6.03 2.16 6.81
C ILE A 221 5.98 0.86 7.62
N ASP A 222 6.48 0.84 8.85
CA ASP A 222 6.48 -0.38 9.67
C ASP A 222 5.04 -0.80 10.02
N VAL A 223 4.15 0.15 10.29
CA VAL A 223 2.72 -0.11 10.55
C VAL A 223 2.01 -0.56 9.28
N LEU A 224 2.27 0.09 8.15
CA LEU A 224 1.69 -0.29 6.85
C LEU A 224 2.11 -1.72 6.46
N ILE A 225 3.37 -2.08 6.63
CA ILE A 225 3.86 -3.45 6.42
C ILE A 225 3.16 -4.42 7.36
N LEU A 226 2.97 -4.08 8.64
CA LEU A 226 2.23 -4.94 9.57
C LEU A 226 0.75 -5.13 9.16
N PHE A 227 0.09 -4.12 8.59
CA PHE A 227 -1.25 -4.28 8.00
C PHE A 227 -1.23 -5.20 6.78
N ILE A 228 -0.25 -5.04 5.88
CA ILE A 228 -0.07 -5.93 4.73
C ILE A 228 0.13 -7.38 5.20
N LEU A 229 1.06 -7.61 6.15
CA LEU A 229 1.31 -8.93 6.72
C LEU A 229 0.07 -9.50 7.42
N TYR A 230 -0.73 -8.67 8.10
CA TYR A 230 -1.98 -9.10 8.72
C TYR A 230 -3.05 -9.50 7.69
N SER A 231 -3.06 -8.88 6.51
CA SER A 231 -3.95 -9.23 5.40
C SER A 231 -3.65 -10.60 4.78
N MET A 232 -2.42 -11.11 4.95
CA MET A 232 -1.98 -12.37 4.38
C MET A 232 -2.32 -13.54 5.30
N PRO A 233 -3.07 -14.58 4.84
CA PRO A 233 -3.45 -15.70 5.69
C PRO A 233 -2.27 -16.42 6.38
N SER A 234 -1.14 -16.53 5.69
CA SER A 234 0.08 -17.17 6.20
C SER A 234 0.75 -16.40 7.33
N MET A 235 0.57 -15.08 7.40
CA MET A 235 1.24 -14.19 8.35
C MET A 235 0.27 -13.56 9.36
N LYS A 236 -1.04 -13.64 9.16
CA LYS A 236 -2.09 -13.01 9.98
C LYS A 236 -1.84 -13.14 11.49
N LYS A 237 -1.74 -14.38 12.00
CA LYS A 237 -1.53 -14.61 13.45
C LYS A 237 -0.18 -14.09 13.96
N LYS A 238 0.88 -14.19 13.15
CA LYS A 238 2.22 -13.69 13.52
C LYS A 238 2.25 -12.17 13.57
N ALA A 239 1.65 -11.51 12.58
CA ALA A 239 1.52 -10.05 12.52
C ALA A 239 0.69 -9.53 13.70
N GLU A 240 -0.44 -10.18 14.02
CA GLU A 240 -1.27 -9.79 15.17
C GLU A 240 -0.51 -9.88 16.49
N SER A 241 0.20 -10.99 16.72
CA SER A 241 1.02 -11.18 17.92
C SER A 241 2.17 -10.16 18.00
N ALA A 242 2.81 -9.86 16.86
CA ALA A 242 3.84 -8.83 16.78
C ALA A 242 3.31 -7.44 17.13
N ILE A 243 2.18 -7.02 16.54
CA ILE A 243 1.53 -5.73 16.83
C ILE A 243 1.20 -5.64 18.31
N LYS A 244 0.56 -6.67 18.89
CA LYS A 244 0.25 -6.72 20.33
C LYS A 244 1.50 -6.56 21.18
N LYS A 245 2.55 -7.33 20.89
CA LYS A 245 3.82 -7.27 21.63
C LYS A 245 4.44 -5.87 21.55
N LYS A 246 4.49 -5.26 20.37
CA LYS A 246 5.06 -3.91 20.17
C LYS A 246 4.24 -2.82 20.86
N ILE A 247 2.92 -2.95 20.91
CA ILE A 247 2.04 -2.04 21.67
C ILE A 247 2.29 -2.17 23.17
N ILE A 248 2.32 -3.39 23.71
CA ILE A 248 2.57 -3.65 25.15
C ILE A 248 3.94 -3.11 25.57
N GLN A 249 4.94 -3.18 24.69
CA GLN A 249 6.28 -2.62 24.91
C GLN A 249 6.34 -1.08 24.76
N GLY A 250 5.23 -0.41 24.40
CA GLY A 250 5.18 1.03 24.18
C GLY A 250 5.92 1.49 22.91
N LEU A 251 6.22 0.57 21.99
CA LEU A 251 7.01 0.83 20.78
C LEU A 251 6.13 1.29 19.60
N ILE A 252 4.96 0.66 19.44
CA ILE A 252 3.90 1.14 18.54
C ILE A 252 2.86 1.85 19.40
N THR A 253 2.70 3.15 19.19
CA THR A 253 1.86 4.02 20.03
C THR A 253 0.59 4.45 19.29
N ALA A 254 -0.43 4.84 20.06
CA ALA A 254 -1.68 5.38 19.49
C ALA A 254 -1.44 6.53 18.49
N PRO A 255 -0.60 7.54 18.77
CA PRO A 255 -0.31 8.61 17.80
C PRO A 255 0.26 8.12 16.47
N LEU A 256 1.13 7.10 16.47
CA LEU A 256 1.68 6.53 15.24
C LEU A 256 0.60 5.83 14.41
N LEU A 257 -0.34 5.14 15.06
CA LEU A 257 -1.48 4.49 14.41
C LEU A 257 -2.47 5.51 13.84
N GLU A 258 -2.78 6.57 14.60
CA GLU A 258 -3.61 7.68 14.13
C GLU A 258 -2.98 8.34 12.91
N GLU A 259 -1.70 8.73 13.00
CA GLU A 259 -0.97 9.36 11.89
C GLU A 259 -0.98 8.45 10.65
N THR A 260 -0.72 7.15 10.82
CA THR A 260 -0.75 6.18 9.71
C THR A 260 -2.12 6.15 9.03
N ILE A 261 -3.21 6.01 9.79
CA ILE A 261 -4.56 5.92 9.21
C ILE A 261 -4.97 7.24 8.55
N MET A 262 -4.71 8.36 9.22
CA MET A 262 -5.14 9.68 8.74
C MET A 262 -4.38 10.07 7.49
N CYS A 263 -3.06 9.85 7.43
CA CYS A 263 -2.22 10.20 6.27
C CYS A 263 -2.43 9.30 5.06
N HIS A 264 -2.77 8.02 5.28
CA HIS A 264 -2.75 6.99 4.23
C HIS A 264 -4.14 6.42 3.89
N ALA A 265 -5.21 7.13 4.23
CA ALA A 265 -6.58 6.66 4.03
C ALA A 265 -6.89 6.26 2.58
N SER A 266 -6.34 6.99 1.60
CA SER A 266 -6.48 6.68 0.17
C SER A 266 -5.85 5.34 -0.21
N GLY A 267 -4.58 5.11 0.16
CA GLY A 267 -3.88 3.86 -0.10
C GLY A 267 -4.47 2.67 0.66
N LEU A 268 -5.09 2.92 1.81
CA LEU A 268 -5.68 1.89 2.68
C LEU A 268 -7.09 1.44 2.27
N ALA A 269 -7.64 1.90 1.15
CA ALA A 269 -9.00 1.58 0.72
C ALA A 269 -9.31 0.08 0.62
N SER A 270 -8.32 -0.75 0.24
CA SER A 270 -8.45 -2.21 0.18
C SER A 270 -8.16 -2.91 1.51
N TYR A 271 -7.71 -2.17 2.53
CA TYR A 271 -7.27 -2.69 3.83
C TYR A 271 -8.26 -2.37 4.97
N TRP A 272 -9.36 -1.66 4.74
CA TRP A 272 -10.30 -1.33 5.83
C TRP A 272 -10.87 -2.54 6.57
N ASN A 273 -11.24 -3.61 5.85
CA ASN A 273 -11.64 -4.89 6.48
C ASN A 273 -10.52 -5.49 7.36
N VAL A 274 -9.26 -5.34 6.92
CA VAL A 274 -8.07 -5.84 7.61
C VAL A 274 -7.84 -5.03 8.89
N ILE A 275 -7.95 -3.70 8.80
CA ILE A 275 -7.80 -2.77 9.92
C ILE A 275 -8.94 -2.98 10.94
N LEU A 276 -10.18 -3.16 10.50
CA LEU A 276 -11.31 -3.45 11.37
C LEU A 276 -11.12 -4.79 12.11
N SER A 277 -10.77 -5.87 11.37
CA SER A 277 -10.49 -7.18 11.97
C SER A 277 -9.36 -7.11 13.01
N LEU A 278 -8.33 -6.29 12.77
CA LEU A 278 -7.25 -6.08 13.73
C LEU A 278 -7.73 -5.30 14.95
N SER A 279 -8.51 -4.24 14.75
CA SER A 279 -9.06 -3.39 15.81
C SER A 279 -9.89 -4.21 16.79
N GLU A 280 -10.75 -5.08 16.27
CA GLU A 280 -11.52 -6.03 17.08
C GLU A 280 -10.62 -6.99 17.86
N GLY A 281 -9.62 -7.58 17.21
CA GLY A 281 -8.68 -8.49 17.88
C GLY A 281 -7.89 -7.82 19.00
N LEU A 282 -7.51 -6.55 18.82
CA LEU A 282 -6.84 -5.75 19.85
C LEU A 282 -7.79 -5.36 20.99
N LEU A 283 -9.02 -4.95 20.69
CA LEU A 283 -10.03 -4.61 21.70
C LEU A 283 -10.35 -5.83 22.57
N ARG A 284 -10.58 -7.01 21.97
CA ARG A 284 -10.77 -8.28 22.72
C ARG A 284 -9.56 -8.64 23.59
N SER A 285 -8.35 -8.21 23.21
CA SER A 285 -7.13 -8.48 23.98
C SER A 285 -6.96 -7.54 25.17
N CYS A 286 -7.72 -6.45 25.24
CA CYS A 286 -7.65 -5.49 26.35
C CYS A 286 -8.10 -6.10 27.68
N GLN A 287 -8.91 -7.17 27.65
CA GLN A 287 -9.27 -7.93 28.84
C GLN A 287 -8.05 -8.54 29.55
N GLN A 288 -7.00 -8.87 28.79
CA GLN A 288 -5.76 -9.45 29.32
C GLN A 288 -4.74 -8.37 29.64
N ASN A 289 -4.72 -7.28 28.87
CA ASN A 289 -3.77 -6.20 29.05
C ASN A 289 -4.35 -4.84 28.62
N GLY A 290 -4.68 -4.00 29.60
CA GLY A 290 -5.26 -2.67 29.38
C GLY A 290 -4.36 -1.68 28.63
N THR A 291 -3.04 -1.93 28.54
CA THR A 291 -2.13 -1.07 27.76
C THR A 291 -2.44 -1.04 26.27
N ILE A 292 -3.17 -2.05 25.76
CA ILE A 292 -3.58 -2.14 24.36
C ILE A 292 -4.74 -1.17 24.05
N SER A 293 -5.52 -0.79 25.06
CA SER A 293 -6.76 -0.03 24.90
C SER A 293 -6.60 1.27 24.10
N PRO A 294 -5.62 2.15 24.38
CA PRO A 294 -5.46 3.38 23.61
C PRO A 294 -5.24 3.14 22.11
N CYS A 295 -4.45 2.12 21.75
CA CYS A 295 -4.19 1.76 20.36
C CYS A 295 -5.44 1.18 19.70
N ALA A 296 -6.17 0.28 20.38
CA ALA A 296 -7.42 -0.28 19.86
C ALA A 296 -8.47 0.82 19.61
N SER A 297 -8.68 1.71 20.60
CA SER A 297 -9.57 2.85 20.47
C SER A 297 -9.17 3.78 19.33
N THR A 298 -7.88 4.06 19.19
CA THR A 298 -7.37 4.95 18.14
C THR A 298 -7.59 4.39 16.75
N LEU A 299 -7.46 3.08 16.55
CA LEU A 299 -7.74 2.48 15.24
C LEU A 299 -9.22 2.65 14.85
N TYR A 300 -10.16 2.40 15.76
CA TYR A 300 -11.59 2.64 15.51
C TYR A 300 -11.87 4.11 15.23
N ILE A 301 -11.37 5.01 16.07
CA ILE A 301 -11.62 6.46 15.98
C ILE A 301 -11.07 7.01 14.67
N SER A 302 -9.80 6.72 14.36
CA SER A 302 -9.13 7.24 13.18
C SER A 302 -9.74 6.66 11.91
N SER A 303 -10.07 5.37 11.90
CA SER A 303 -10.71 4.73 10.74
C SER A 303 -12.07 5.36 10.45
N PHE A 304 -12.92 5.55 11.46
CA PHE A 304 -14.24 6.15 11.28
C PHE A 304 -14.17 7.57 10.68
N LYS A 305 -13.16 8.36 11.06
CA LYS A 305 -12.97 9.73 10.54
C LYS A 305 -12.75 9.74 9.03
N VAL A 306 -12.03 8.76 8.47
CA VAL A 306 -11.53 8.83 7.08
C VAL A 306 -12.13 7.80 6.12
N CYS A 307 -12.69 6.70 6.61
CA CYS A 307 -13.29 5.68 5.75
C CYS A 307 -14.66 6.12 5.21
N ASP A 308 -15.16 5.38 4.21
CA ASP A 308 -16.46 5.63 3.59
C ASP A 308 -17.63 5.22 4.49
N SER A 309 -18.84 5.54 4.05
CA SER A 309 -20.07 5.26 4.81
C SER A 309 -20.31 3.78 5.09
N TYR A 310 -19.79 2.88 4.25
CA TYR A 310 -19.93 1.44 4.44
C TYR A 310 -19.06 1.00 5.61
N TYR A 311 -17.76 1.35 5.60
CA TYR A 311 -16.87 0.97 6.70
C TYR A 311 -17.18 1.70 8.01
N ARG A 312 -17.73 2.92 7.97
CA ARG A 312 -18.27 3.58 9.16
C ARG A 312 -19.41 2.78 9.79
N GLN A 313 -20.31 2.22 8.97
CA GLN A 313 -21.38 1.35 9.46
C GLN A 313 -20.82 0.09 10.12
N GLU A 314 -19.86 -0.58 9.48
CA GLU A 314 -19.22 -1.78 10.02
C GLU A 314 -18.49 -1.48 11.34
N ILE A 315 -17.81 -0.33 11.45
CA ILE A 315 -17.19 0.14 12.70
C ILE A 315 -18.24 0.29 13.80
N ILE A 316 -19.36 0.97 13.53
CA ILE A 316 -20.43 1.12 14.54
C ILE A 316 -21.02 -0.23 14.92
N GLY A 317 -21.29 -1.13 13.96
CA GLY A 317 -21.78 -2.47 14.23
C GLY A 317 -20.80 -3.31 15.08
N SER A 318 -19.50 -3.21 14.79
CA SER A 318 -18.44 -3.86 15.55
C SER A 318 -18.38 -3.34 16.99
N LEU A 319 -18.50 -2.02 17.19
CA LEU A 319 -18.57 -1.41 18.53
C LEU A 319 -19.83 -1.85 19.30
N VAL A 320 -21.01 -1.84 18.67
CA VAL A 320 -22.25 -2.34 19.28
C VAL A 320 -22.09 -3.80 19.71
N THR A 321 -21.44 -4.62 18.88
CA THR A 321 -21.15 -6.03 19.21
C THR A 321 -20.25 -6.15 20.44
N HIS A 322 -19.21 -5.32 20.57
CA HIS A 322 -18.37 -5.29 21.76
C HIS A 322 -19.10 -4.82 23.02
N ILE A 323 -20.06 -3.89 22.88
CA ILE A 323 -20.90 -3.44 24.00
C ILE A 323 -21.87 -4.54 24.44
N GLY A 324 -22.37 -5.36 23.50
CA GLY A 324 -23.21 -6.52 23.79
C GLY A 324 -22.46 -7.79 24.20
N SER A 325 -21.13 -7.77 24.33
CA SER A 325 -20.33 -9.00 24.52
C SER A 325 -20.38 -9.58 25.93
N GLY A 326 -20.80 -8.79 26.93
CA GLY A 326 -20.78 -9.16 28.35
C GLY A 326 -19.38 -9.10 29.00
N VAL A 327 -18.33 -8.71 28.27
CA VAL A 327 -16.97 -8.58 28.82
C VAL A 327 -16.72 -7.14 29.26
N GLU A 328 -16.64 -6.89 30.57
CA GLU A 328 -16.62 -5.54 31.16
C GLU A 328 -15.59 -4.58 30.53
N ALA A 329 -14.36 -5.06 30.31
CA ALA A 329 -13.31 -4.26 29.69
C ALA A 329 -13.65 -3.90 28.23
N GLU A 330 -14.18 -4.84 27.45
CA GLU A 330 -14.57 -4.58 26.05
C GLU A 330 -15.72 -3.58 25.98
N MET A 331 -16.77 -3.80 26.79
CA MET A 331 -17.95 -2.95 26.85
C MET A 331 -17.56 -1.51 27.19
N SER A 332 -16.72 -1.34 28.22
CA SER A 332 -16.26 -0.01 28.65
C SER A 332 -15.45 0.71 27.58
N ILE A 333 -14.51 0.01 26.90
CA ILE A 333 -13.68 0.61 25.86
C ILE A 333 -14.53 0.98 24.65
N ALA A 334 -15.41 0.09 24.20
CA ALA A 334 -16.27 0.32 23.05
C ALA A 334 -17.25 1.48 23.28
N LEU A 335 -17.84 1.60 24.47
CA LEU A 335 -18.67 2.75 24.86
C LEU A 335 -17.88 4.06 24.84
N ASN A 336 -16.65 4.07 25.39
CA ASN A 336 -15.81 5.27 25.37
C ASN A 336 -15.41 5.68 23.94
N VAL A 337 -15.15 4.72 23.06
CA VAL A 337 -14.90 4.99 21.64
C VAL A 337 -16.13 5.60 20.98
N LEU A 338 -17.32 5.01 21.19
CA LEU A 338 -18.56 5.51 20.62
C LEU A 338 -18.91 6.92 21.14
N LEU A 339 -18.70 7.17 22.44
CA LEU A 339 -18.83 8.51 23.03
C LEU A 339 -17.85 9.51 22.41
N HIS A 340 -16.59 9.12 22.20
CA HIS A 340 -15.61 9.98 21.55
C HIS A 340 -16.03 10.34 20.12
N LEU A 341 -16.52 9.37 19.35
CA LEU A 341 -17.03 9.61 18.00
C LEU A 341 -18.23 10.56 18.02
N ALA A 342 -19.20 10.33 18.90
CA ALA A 342 -20.38 11.18 19.04
C ALA A 342 -20.03 12.63 19.46
N LYS A 343 -19.01 12.81 20.31
CA LYS A 343 -18.50 14.14 20.69
C LYS A 343 -17.74 14.84 19.56
N SER A 344 -17.04 14.08 18.72
CA SER A 344 -16.17 14.63 17.67
C SER A 344 -16.95 15.02 16.41
N ASP A 345 -17.85 14.16 15.96
CA ASP A 345 -18.68 14.39 14.77
C ASP A 345 -20.02 13.65 14.92
N VAL A 346 -20.92 14.28 15.69
CA VAL A 346 -22.25 13.76 15.98
C VAL A 346 -23.05 13.49 14.70
N SER A 347 -22.91 14.33 13.67
CA SER A 347 -23.67 14.22 12.42
C SER A 347 -23.33 12.94 11.67
N SER A 348 -22.04 12.60 11.58
CA SER A 348 -21.61 11.33 10.96
C SER A 348 -22.08 10.11 11.76
N VAL A 349 -22.11 10.17 13.09
CA VAL A 349 -22.55 9.05 13.95
C VAL A 349 -24.08 8.86 13.90
N THR A 350 -24.82 9.96 13.82
CA THR A 350 -26.29 9.99 13.87
C THR A 350 -26.96 9.14 12.79
N VAL A 351 -26.34 9.06 11.60
CA VAL A 351 -26.82 8.25 10.47
C VAL A 351 -26.95 6.76 10.84
N TYR A 352 -26.17 6.30 11.82
CA TYR A 352 -26.15 4.93 12.30
C TYR A 352 -26.91 4.72 13.61
N SER A 353 -27.76 5.68 14.00
CA SER A 353 -28.53 5.65 15.26
C SER A 353 -29.41 4.41 15.44
N VAL A 354 -29.89 3.80 14.36
CA VAL A 354 -30.65 2.54 14.40
C VAL A 354 -29.82 1.41 15.01
N PHE A 355 -28.54 1.30 14.64
CA PHE A 355 -27.62 0.29 15.20
C PHE A 355 -27.31 0.59 16.67
N ILE A 356 -27.08 1.87 16.99
CA ILE A 356 -26.77 2.31 18.36
C ILE A 356 -27.97 2.06 19.29
N LYS A 357 -29.21 2.22 18.80
CA LYS A 357 -30.42 1.87 19.56
C LYS A 357 -30.46 0.39 19.93
N GLY A 358 -29.90 -0.50 19.12
CA GLY A 358 -29.80 -1.93 19.43
C GLY A 358 -29.00 -2.25 20.70
N ILE A 359 -28.20 -1.31 21.21
CA ILE A 359 -27.51 -1.47 22.51
C ILE A 359 -28.51 -1.66 23.66
N LEU A 360 -29.74 -1.12 23.52
CA LEU A 360 -30.77 -1.20 24.55
C LEU A 360 -31.17 -2.63 24.88
N ASP A 361 -31.05 -3.55 23.91
CA ASP A 361 -31.36 -4.97 24.09
C ASP A 361 -30.37 -5.66 25.04
N TYR A 362 -29.25 -5.01 25.36
CA TYR A 362 -28.20 -5.55 26.23
C TYR A 362 -28.11 -4.83 27.59
N LEU A 363 -29.04 -3.93 27.93
CA LEU A 363 -28.98 -3.06 29.12
C LEU A 363 -28.68 -3.80 30.43
N ASP A 364 -29.24 -4.99 30.60
CA ASP A 364 -29.05 -5.80 31.80
C ASP A 364 -27.59 -6.24 32.03
N ASN A 365 -26.77 -6.22 30.99
CA ASN A 365 -25.36 -6.59 31.06
C ASN A 365 -24.44 -5.40 31.41
N LEU A 366 -24.95 -4.16 31.38
CA LEU A 366 -24.15 -2.96 31.61
C LEU A 366 -24.13 -2.55 33.08
N SER A 367 -22.96 -2.12 33.56
CA SER A 367 -22.85 -1.48 34.86
C SER A 367 -23.47 -0.07 34.85
N LEU A 368 -23.81 0.46 36.03
CA LEU A 368 -24.32 1.83 36.18
C LEU A 368 -23.39 2.88 35.56
N TYR A 369 -22.07 2.67 35.60
CA TYR A 369 -21.10 3.56 34.95
C TYR A 369 -21.23 3.53 33.42
N GLN A 370 -21.35 2.34 32.84
CA GLN A 370 -21.51 2.14 31.41
C GLN A 370 -22.86 2.66 30.90
N ILE A 371 -23.93 2.48 31.68
CA ILE A 371 -25.27 3.04 31.39
C ILE A 371 -25.21 4.57 31.31
N ARG A 372 -24.47 5.24 32.21
CA ARG A 372 -24.28 6.69 32.14
C ARG A 372 -23.58 7.13 30.85
N ILE A 373 -22.53 6.43 30.44
CA ILE A 373 -21.85 6.72 29.16
C ILE A 373 -22.81 6.51 27.98
N LEU A 374 -23.58 5.43 28.00
CA LEU A 374 -24.59 5.16 26.98
C LEU A 374 -25.64 6.27 26.90
N PHE A 375 -26.06 6.79 28.05
CA PHE A 375 -26.99 7.92 28.13
C PHE A 375 -26.39 9.21 27.57
N ASP A 376 -25.13 9.48 27.83
CA ASP A 376 -24.42 10.62 27.22
C ASP A 376 -24.40 10.50 25.70
N ILE A 377 -24.15 9.30 25.16
CA ILE A 377 -24.18 9.03 23.71
C ILE A 377 -25.57 9.31 23.15
N PHE A 378 -26.63 8.76 23.76
CA PHE A 378 -27.99 9.00 23.29
C PHE A 378 -28.40 10.46 23.39
N SER A 379 -27.99 11.15 24.44
CA SER A 379 -28.26 12.58 24.62
C SER A 379 -27.63 13.39 23.48
N LEU A 380 -26.39 13.10 23.11
CA LEU A 380 -25.70 13.76 22.00
C LEU A 380 -26.42 13.53 20.66
N ILE A 381 -26.81 12.29 20.36
CA ILE A 381 -27.48 11.95 19.09
C ILE A 381 -28.91 12.51 19.05
N ALA A 382 -29.61 12.54 20.18
CA ALA A 382 -30.98 13.04 20.21
C ALA A 382 -31.10 14.55 20.02
N LEU A 383 -30.05 15.30 20.37
CA LEU A 383 -30.00 16.75 20.13
C LEU A 383 -29.91 17.11 18.63
N THR A 384 -29.53 16.16 17.76
CA THR A 384 -29.45 16.36 16.31
C THR A 384 -30.66 15.80 15.55
N VAL A 385 -31.47 14.94 16.17
CA VAL A 385 -32.63 14.28 15.52
C VAL A 385 -33.88 14.43 16.38
N SER A 386 -34.84 15.25 15.92
CA SER A 386 -36.12 15.48 16.61
C SER A 386 -36.91 14.18 16.91
N CYS A 387 -36.70 13.11 16.14
CA CYS A 387 -37.35 11.81 16.32
C CYS A 387 -36.74 10.97 17.48
N MET A 388 -35.53 11.29 17.94
CA MET A 388 -34.85 10.53 19.00
C MET A 388 -35.24 10.96 20.43
N MET A 389 -36.00 12.06 20.58
CA MET A 389 -36.55 12.44 21.89
C MET A 389 -37.41 11.32 22.51
N MET A 390 -38.13 10.53 21.70
CA MET A 390 -38.89 9.37 22.20
C MET A 390 -37.99 8.27 22.77
N ILE A 391 -36.75 8.14 22.27
CA ILE A 391 -35.79 7.13 22.73
C ILE A 391 -35.19 7.54 24.07
N ILE A 392 -34.90 8.83 24.29
CA ILE A 392 -34.50 9.32 25.62
C ILE A 392 -35.58 8.96 26.65
N THR A 393 -36.86 9.14 26.32
CA THR A 393 -37.96 8.78 27.23
C THR A 393 -37.98 7.28 27.54
N SER A 394 -37.80 6.41 26.54
CA SER A 394 -37.72 4.95 26.73
C SER A 394 -36.53 4.54 27.61
N VAL A 395 -35.36 5.16 27.43
CA VAL A 395 -34.16 4.86 28.22
C VAL A 395 -34.28 5.37 29.65
N ILE A 396 -34.86 6.56 29.85
CA ILE A 396 -35.17 7.08 31.19
C ILE A 396 -36.11 6.14 31.93
N ILE A 397 -37.13 5.58 31.27
CA ILE A 397 -38.04 4.60 31.87
C ILE A 397 -37.27 3.35 32.32
N VAL A 398 -36.36 2.81 31.51
CA VAL A 398 -35.58 1.62 31.89
C VAL A 398 -34.60 1.92 33.03
N ILE A 399 -33.97 3.10 33.06
CA ILE A 399 -33.12 3.52 34.17
C ILE A 399 -33.93 3.67 35.46
N LEU A 400 -35.16 4.21 35.38
CA LEU A 400 -36.07 4.30 36.52
C LEU A 400 -36.54 2.90 36.96
N GLU A 401 -36.77 1.95 36.06
CA GLU A 401 -37.11 0.58 36.45
C GLU A 401 -35.94 -0.17 37.11
N GLN A 402 -34.69 0.02 36.66
CA GLN A 402 -33.52 -0.60 37.29
C GLN A 402 -33.04 0.10 38.58
N GLN A 403 -33.38 1.37 38.82
CA GLN A 403 -33.04 2.07 40.07
C GLN A 403 -34.07 1.85 41.20
N TYR A 404 -35.31 1.48 40.86
CA TYR A 404 -36.42 1.36 41.80
C TYR A 404 -36.91 -0.08 42.03
N CYS A 405 -36.31 -1.06 41.36
CA CYS A 405 -36.37 -2.50 41.69
C CYS A 405 -35.01 -2.95 42.22
#